data_AF-A0A920W8R8-F1
#
_entry.id   AF-A0A920W8R8-F1
#
_cell.length_a   1.000
_cell.length_b   1.000
_cell.length_c   1.000
_cell.angle_alpha   90.00
_cell.angle_beta   90.00
_cell.angle_gamma   90.00
#
_symmetry.space_group_name_H-M   'P 1'
#
loop_
_entity.id
_entity.type
_entity.pdbx_description
1 polymer ?
#
loop_
_entity_poly.entity_id
_entity_poly.type
_entity_poly.pdbx_seq_one_letter_code
_entity_poly.pdbx_strand_id
1 'polypeptide(L)'
;MNSCGYDQPTPLRDIAREPFKLAAPTFALITRMNAFHTVDEALVGVAAWPKERLIGEIRETEDGRVALYYPDIAYGGDDLSADGPRHRLWMVTSGWHYERSH
;
A
#
# COMPACT_ATOMS: atom_id res chain seq x y z
N MET A 1 28.32 21.19 -20.72
CA MET A 1 26.97 21.13 -21.31
C MET A 1 26.62 19.66 -21.44
N ASN A 2 25.98 19.07 -20.42
CA ASN A 2 25.54 17.68 -20.48
C ASN A 2 24.02 17.70 -20.65
N SER A 3 23.59 17.21 -21.82
CA SER A 3 22.20 17.05 -22.21
C SER A 3 21.46 16.19 -21.19
N CYS A 4 20.47 16.78 -20.54
CA CYS A 4 19.42 16.08 -19.84
C CYS A 4 18.68 15.23 -20.88
N GLY A 5 18.94 13.91 -20.88
CA GLY A 5 18.25 12.97 -21.76
C GLY A 5 16.78 12.92 -21.36
N TYR A 6 15.91 13.51 -22.17
CA TYR A 6 14.49 13.25 -22.12
C TYR A 6 14.28 11.81 -22.61
N ASP A 7 14.07 10.89 -21.66
CA ASP A 7 13.60 9.55 -21.98
C ASP A 7 12.30 9.70 -22.75
N GLN A 8 12.25 9.13 -23.96
CA GLN A 8 11.07 9.26 -24.81
C GLN A 8 9.91 8.51 -24.14
N PRO A 9 8.69 9.08 -24.08
CA PRO A 9 7.57 8.39 -23.46
C PRO A 9 7.30 7.08 -24.20
N THR A 10 7.26 5.98 -23.44
CA THR A 10 6.95 4.64 -23.92
C THR A 10 5.67 4.67 -24.76
N PRO A 11 5.67 4.11 -26.00
CA PRO A 11 4.48 4.05 -26.83
C PRO A 11 3.32 3.38 -26.10
N LEU A 12 2.08 3.88 -26.27
CA LEU A 12 0.88 3.37 -25.57
C LEU A 12 0.66 1.86 -25.72
N ARG A 13 1.14 1.26 -26.80
CA ARG A 13 1.05 -0.19 -27.08
C ARG A 13 1.97 -1.03 -26.19
N ASP A 14 3.03 -0.43 -25.65
CA ASP A 14 4.02 -1.11 -24.82
C ASP A 14 3.71 -0.96 -23.31
N ILE A 15 2.83 -0.01 -22.93
CA ILE A 15 2.31 0.12 -21.55
C ILE A 15 1.62 -1.16 -21.07
N ALA A 16 0.99 -1.91 -21.97
CA ALA A 16 0.25 -3.14 -21.64
C ALA A 16 1.15 -4.30 -21.16
N ARG A 17 2.48 -4.18 -21.27
CA ARG A 17 3.43 -5.25 -20.92
C ARG A 17 4.30 -4.95 -19.71
N GLU A 18 4.28 -3.73 -19.19
CA GLU A 18 5.01 -3.44 -17.96
C GLU A 18 4.17 -3.82 -16.74
N PRO A 19 4.77 -4.48 -15.73
CA PRO A 19 4.09 -4.71 -14.47
C PRO A 19 3.70 -3.34 -13.87
N PHE A 20 2.40 -3.15 -13.67
CA PHE A 20 1.88 -1.92 -13.09
C PHE A 20 2.45 -1.74 -11.68
N LYS A 21 3.24 -0.69 -11.49
CA LYS A 21 3.87 -0.39 -10.19
C LYS A 21 2.89 0.37 -9.32
N LEU A 22 2.38 -0.30 -8.29
CA LEU A 22 1.59 0.34 -7.23
C LEU A 22 2.50 0.80 -6.10
N ALA A 23 2.31 2.04 -5.65
CA ALA A 23 2.85 2.45 -4.37
C ALA A 23 2.13 1.69 -3.23
N ALA A 24 2.86 1.35 -2.17
CA ALA A 24 2.34 0.67 -1.00
C ALA A 24 1.01 1.25 -0.45
N PRO A 25 0.89 2.56 -0.17
CA PRO A 25 -0.36 3.11 0.33
C PRO A 25 -1.51 3.00 -0.67
N THR A 26 -1.22 3.05 -1.98
CA THR A 26 -2.24 2.86 -3.02
C THR A 26 -2.74 1.42 -3.00
N PHE A 27 -1.86 0.41 -2.92
CA PHE A 27 -2.25 -1.00 -2.82
C PHE A 27 -3.12 -1.24 -1.56
N ALA A 28 -2.69 -0.74 -0.40
CA ALA A 28 -3.46 -0.85 0.83
C ALA A 28 -4.88 -0.27 0.70
N LEU A 29 -5.01 0.92 0.11
CA LEU A 29 -6.29 1.59 -0.06
C LEU A 29 -7.22 0.85 -1.03
N ILE A 30 -6.71 0.38 -2.17
CA ILE A 30 -7.54 -0.37 -3.13
C ILE A 30 -7.94 -1.74 -2.57
N THR A 31 -7.08 -2.42 -1.80
CA THR A 31 -7.44 -3.67 -1.11
C THR A 31 -8.55 -3.43 -0.09
N ARG A 32 -8.51 -2.33 0.66
CA ARG A 32 -9.60 -1.93 1.58
C ARG A 32 -10.89 -1.62 0.83
N MET A 33 -10.82 -0.94 -0.32
CA MET A 33 -11.98 -0.63 -1.15
C MET A 33 -12.61 -1.88 -1.78
N ASN A 34 -11.86 -2.98 -1.95
CA ASN A 34 -12.37 -4.25 -2.47
C ASN A 34 -13.43 -4.91 -1.56
N ALA A 35 -13.69 -4.35 -0.37
CA ALA A 35 -14.78 -4.77 0.50
C ALA A 35 -16.16 -4.29 0.02
N PHE A 36 -16.24 -3.37 -0.95
CA PHE A 36 -17.50 -2.85 -1.49
C PHE A 36 -17.83 -3.48 -2.84
N HIS A 37 -19.11 -3.71 -3.11
CA HIS A 37 -19.57 -4.35 -4.35
C HIS A 37 -20.12 -3.35 -5.36
N THR A 38 -20.48 -2.15 -4.90
CA THR A 38 -20.98 -1.07 -5.76
C THR A 38 -20.24 0.24 -5.53
N VAL A 39 -20.29 1.12 -6.53
CA VAL A 39 -19.72 2.47 -6.42
C VAL A 39 -20.43 3.27 -5.34
N ASP A 40 -21.75 3.15 -5.23
CA ASP A 40 -22.54 3.89 -4.24
C ASP A 40 -22.18 3.47 -2.81
N GLU A 41 -22.04 2.16 -2.55
CA GLU A 41 -21.53 1.64 -1.28
C GLU A 41 -20.13 2.18 -0.96
N ALA A 42 -19.24 2.17 -1.96
CA ALA A 42 -17.89 2.66 -1.78
C ALA A 42 -17.86 4.16 -1.45
N LEU A 43 -18.65 4.99 -2.14
CA LEU A 43 -18.72 6.43 -1.88
C LEU A 43 -19.23 6.73 -0.46
N VAL A 44 -20.29 6.04 -0.03
CA VAL A 44 -20.83 6.18 1.34
C VAL A 44 -19.81 5.69 2.37
N GLY A 45 -19.20 4.53 2.15
CA GLY A 45 -18.23 3.94 3.06
C GLY A 45 -16.97 4.79 3.22
N VAL A 46 -16.39 5.25 2.11
CA VAL A 46 -15.20 6.10 2.09
C VAL A 46 -15.47 7.46 2.75
N ALA A 47 -16.65 8.04 2.54
CA ALA A 47 -17.02 9.31 3.18
C ALA A 47 -17.06 9.22 4.72
N ALA A 48 -17.32 8.03 5.27
CA ALA A 48 -17.31 7.78 6.71
C ALA A 48 -15.93 7.46 7.28
N TRP A 49 -14.90 7.27 6.44
CA TRP A 49 -13.56 6.97 6.93
C TRP A 49 -12.92 8.19 7.58
N PRO A 50 -12.15 7.99 8.67
CA PRO A 50 -11.32 9.07 9.18
C PRO A 50 -10.32 9.51 8.10
N LYS A 51 -9.94 10.80 8.12
CA LYS A 51 -8.87 11.31 7.26
C LYS A 51 -7.54 10.77 7.76
N GLU A 52 -7.14 9.64 7.22
CA GLU A 52 -5.92 8.93 7.61
C GLU A 52 -4.69 9.47 6.87
N ARG A 53 -3.53 9.42 7.55
CA ARG A 53 -2.22 9.62 6.93
C ARG A 53 -1.53 8.27 6.83
N LEU A 54 -1.43 7.73 5.61
CA LEU A 54 -0.69 6.50 5.32
C LEU A 54 0.81 6.81 5.11
N ILE A 55 1.47 7.25 6.18
CA ILE A 55 2.92 7.42 6.21
C ILE A 55 3.49 6.09 6.69
N GLY A 56 4.16 5.37 5.78
CA GLY A 56 4.65 4.02 6.04
C GLY A 56 6.05 4.00 6.65
N GLU A 57 6.24 3.32 7.77
CA GLU A 57 7.55 2.86 8.24
C GLU A 57 7.87 1.53 7.56
N ILE A 58 8.89 1.52 6.71
CA ILE A 58 9.31 0.31 5.99
C ILE A 58 10.30 -0.48 6.86
N ARG A 59 10.03 -1.76 7.05
CA ARG A 59 10.97 -2.73 7.64
C ARG A 59 11.24 -3.87 6.69
N GLU A 60 12.49 -4.32 6.70
CA GLU A 60 12.90 -5.55 6.05
C GLU A 60 12.49 -6.74 6.91
N THR A 61 12.18 -7.85 6.26
CA THR A 61 11.81 -9.14 6.84
C THR A 61 12.57 -10.24 6.10
N GLU A 62 12.50 -11.49 6.56
CA GLU A 62 13.15 -12.61 5.85
C GLU A 62 12.63 -12.78 4.41
N ASP A 63 11.33 -12.57 4.20
CA ASP A 63 10.63 -12.85 2.93
C ASP A 63 10.28 -11.61 2.10
N GLY A 64 10.80 -10.44 2.46
CA GLY A 64 10.51 -9.17 1.78
C GLY A 64 10.41 -8.00 2.75
N ARG A 65 9.36 -7.18 2.62
CA ARG A 65 9.18 -5.96 3.41
C ARG A 65 7.81 -5.87 4.04
N VAL A 66 7.70 -5.09 5.11
CA VAL A 66 6.43 -4.63 5.68
C VAL A 66 6.42 -3.12 5.76
N ALA A 67 5.31 -2.50 5.34
CA ALA A 67 5.02 -1.10 5.58
C ALA A 67 4.04 -1.00 6.75
N LEU A 68 4.46 -0.40 7.85
CA LEU A 68 3.63 -0.16 9.03
C LEU A 68 3.02 1.22 8.93
N TYR A 69 1.73 1.34 9.24
CA TYR A 69 1.02 2.61 9.29
C TYR A 69 0.44 2.80 10.67
N TYR A 70 0.52 4.01 11.22
CA TYR A 70 -0.18 4.30 12.48
C TYR A 70 -1.70 4.03 12.30
N PRO A 71 -2.40 3.38 13.24
CA PRO A 71 -1.96 2.98 14.59
C PRO A 71 -1.56 1.50 14.72
N ASP A 72 -0.73 0.95 13.83
CA ASP A 72 -0.19 -0.40 14.03
C ASP A 72 0.63 -0.48 15.34
N ILE A 73 0.46 -1.56 16.09
CA ILE A 73 1.16 -1.78 17.37
C ILE A 73 2.68 -1.74 17.23
N ALA A 74 3.21 -2.16 16.07
CA ALA A 74 4.64 -2.15 15.83
C ALA A 74 5.14 -0.79 15.30
N TYR A 75 4.27 0.16 14.96
CA TYR A 75 4.66 1.48 14.44
C TYR A 75 5.49 2.25 15.48
N GLY A 76 6.72 2.61 15.15
CA GLY A 76 7.67 3.22 16.08
C GLY A 76 8.24 2.30 17.16
N GLY A 77 7.83 1.02 17.24
CA GLY A 77 8.39 -0.02 18.10
C GLY A 77 9.27 -1.01 17.32
N ASP A 78 9.77 -2.09 17.94
CA ASP A 78 10.66 -3.05 17.24
C ASP A 78 10.01 -4.42 16.98
N ASP A 79 8.97 -4.78 17.74
CA ASP A 79 8.36 -6.11 17.66
C ASP A 79 7.14 -6.13 16.73
N LEU A 80 7.30 -6.76 15.55
CA LEU A 80 6.22 -6.98 14.59
C LEU A 80 5.15 -7.96 15.10
N SER A 81 5.50 -8.82 16.05
CA SER A 81 4.65 -9.87 16.60
C SER A 81 3.87 -9.43 17.83
N ALA A 82 4.17 -8.24 18.39
CA ALA A 82 3.50 -7.71 19.56
C ALA A 82 1.98 -7.74 19.40
N ASP A 83 1.27 -8.07 20.49
CA ASP A 83 -0.19 -8.11 20.51
C ASP A 83 -0.78 -6.70 20.48
N GLY A 84 -1.68 -6.45 19.53
CA GLY A 84 -2.32 -5.14 19.39
C GLY A 84 -2.94 -4.88 18.02
N PRO A 85 -3.36 -3.63 17.77
CA PRO A 85 -3.97 -3.23 16.50
C PRO A 85 -3.01 -3.45 15.32
N ARG A 86 -3.55 -3.90 14.18
CA ARG A 86 -2.82 -4.08 12.93
C ARG A 86 -3.23 -3.00 11.94
N HIS A 87 -2.24 -2.41 11.30
CA HIS A 87 -2.42 -1.50 10.19
C HIS A 87 -1.16 -1.50 9.32
N ARG A 88 -1.02 -2.51 8.48
CA ARG A 88 0.23 -2.78 7.76
C ARG A 88 0.02 -3.45 6.43
N LEU A 89 0.99 -3.27 5.54
CA LEU A 89 1.06 -3.93 4.25
C LEU A 89 2.30 -4.80 4.19
N TRP A 90 2.10 -6.10 4.01
CA TRP A 90 3.16 -7.03 3.71
C TRP A 90 3.43 -7.07 2.21
N MET A 91 4.69 -6.97 1.85
CA MET A 91 5.21 -6.97 0.49
C MET A 91 6.23 -8.10 0.38
N VAL A 92 5.72 -9.33 0.39
CA VAL A 92 6.52 -10.56 0.45
C VAL A 92 6.41 -11.37 -0.84
N THR A 93 7.27 -12.37 -1.00
CA THR A 93 7.37 -13.20 -2.22
C THR A 93 6.08 -13.95 -2.59
N SER A 94 5.28 -14.35 -1.59
CA SER A 94 3.99 -15.02 -1.79
C SER A 94 2.88 -14.09 -2.29
N GLY A 95 3.12 -12.77 -2.27
CA GLY A 95 2.17 -11.75 -2.68
C GLY A 95 2.00 -10.67 -1.62
N TRP A 96 1.35 -9.57 -2.04
CA TRP A 96 1.10 -8.44 -1.16
C TRP A 96 -0.23 -8.63 -0.43
N HIS A 97 -0.26 -8.40 0.88
CA HIS A 97 -1.48 -8.48 1.67
C HIS A 97 -1.54 -7.36 2.71
N TYR A 98 -2.70 -6.71 2.78
CA TYR A 98 -2.98 -5.61 3.68
C TYR A 98 -3.75 -6.12 4.90
N GLU A 99 -3.22 -5.85 6.09
CA GLU A 99 -3.84 -6.17 7.37
C GLU A 99 -4.35 -4.90 8.04
N ARG A 100 -5.63 -4.92 8.42
CA ARG A 100 -6.20 -3.90 9.28
C ARG A 100 -7.17 -4.50 10.28
N SER A 101 -6.92 -4.30 11.57
CA SER A 101 -7.87 -4.59 12.65
C SER A 101 -8.31 -3.31 13.34
N HIS A 102 -9.55 -3.31 13.81
CA HIS A 102 -10.17 -2.24 14.57
C HIS A 102 -10.12 -2.55 16.07
#